data_AF-A0A174BSN4-F1
#
_entry.id   AF-A0A174BSN4-F1
#
_cell.length_a   1.000
_cell.length_b   1.000
_cell.length_c   1.000
_cell.angle_alpha   90.00
_cell.angle_beta   90.00
_cell.angle_gamma   90.00
#
_symmetry.space_group_name_H-M   'P 1'
#
loop_
_entity.id
_entity.type
_entity.pdbx_description
1 polymer ?
#
loop_
_entity_poly.entity_id
_entity_poly.type
_entity_poly.pdbx_seq_one_letter_code
_entity_poly.pdbx_strand_id
1 'polypeptide(L)'
;MALTLEYLFLWFLLYAFIGWVYESVLVSVSERRWVNRGFLNGPLCPIYGCGAVLAIVLLHDFTNPIEIFLISSFGASILEYITSWGMEKLFHARWWDYSHYRFNIQGRICLLGAIVFGFGGVLIIDVVQPQVERLTAMIPLLAVHVICAVAAIVVIIDTIVTVVGIVGLSERLAKFSEAVQDRAEKAGDSWQWGKEEFREKMHDLSESSQERVANMRQLVSSALNWQQRRMIRSFPRMRSTDSTKYSKIMETVREMLRRK
;
A
#
# COMPACT_ATOMS: atom_id res chain seq x y z
N MET A 1 1.38 -23.74 22.68
CA MET A 1 1.23 -22.27 22.61
C MET A 1 2.28 -21.64 21.69
N ALA A 2 3.59 -21.74 22.01
CA ALA A 2 4.64 -21.16 21.15
C ALA A 2 4.62 -21.71 19.71
N LEU A 3 4.56 -23.04 19.55
CA LEU A 3 4.50 -23.68 18.24
C LEU A 3 3.29 -23.25 17.40
N THR A 4 2.13 -23.09 18.03
CA THR A 4 0.91 -22.59 17.38
C THR A 4 1.12 -21.17 16.85
N LEU A 5 1.74 -20.29 17.62
CA LEU A 5 2.04 -18.92 17.20
C LEU A 5 3.03 -18.87 16.04
N GLU A 6 4.01 -19.77 16.01
CA GLU A 6 4.98 -19.86 14.92
C GLU A 6 4.32 -20.29 13.60
N TYR A 7 3.42 -21.28 13.63
CA TYR A 7 2.65 -21.65 12.44
C TYR A 7 1.73 -20.51 11.98
N LEU A 8 1.03 -19.85 12.89
CA LEU A 8 0.24 -18.66 12.55
C LEU A 8 1.10 -17.55 11.94
N PHE A 9 2.33 -17.36 12.43
CA PHE A 9 3.27 -16.40 11.86
C PHE A 9 3.77 -16.83 10.47
N LEU A 10 4.07 -18.11 10.25
CA LEU A 10 4.41 -18.62 8.91
C LEU A 10 3.27 -18.43 7.92
N TRP A 11 2.03 -18.73 8.32
CA TRP A 11 0.86 -18.53 7.48
C TRP A 11 0.62 -17.04 7.22
N PHE A 12 0.80 -16.17 8.23
CA PHE A 12 0.80 -14.72 8.06
C PHE A 12 1.78 -14.29 6.96
N LEU A 13 3.03 -14.75 7.01
CA LEU A 13 4.05 -14.40 6.02
C LEU A 13 3.67 -14.90 4.62
N LEU A 14 3.18 -16.15 4.52
CA LEU A 14 2.75 -16.75 3.27
C LEU A 14 1.61 -15.96 2.62
N TYR A 15 0.53 -15.69 3.37
CA TYR A 15 -0.62 -14.96 2.83
C TYR A 15 -0.32 -13.48 2.59
N ALA A 16 0.55 -12.85 3.40
CA ALA A 16 1.05 -11.50 3.13
C ALA A 16 1.89 -11.44 1.84
N PHE A 17 2.67 -12.47 1.54
CA PHE A 17 3.40 -12.59 0.28
C PHE A 17 2.47 -12.85 -0.91
N ILE A 18 1.51 -13.76 -0.78
CA ILE A 18 0.51 -14.03 -1.84
C ILE A 18 -0.29 -12.76 -2.14
N GLY A 19 -0.74 -12.04 -1.11
CA GLY A 19 -1.42 -10.75 -1.26
C GLY A 19 -0.54 -9.70 -1.94
N TRP A 20 0.76 -9.68 -1.62
CA TRP A 20 1.73 -8.83 -2.31
C TRP A 20 1.87 -9.18 -3.80
N VAL A 21 1.94 -10.47 -4.15
CA VAL A 21 1.99 -10.92 -5.55
C VAL A 21 0.72 -10.48 -6.28
N TYR A 22 -0.45 -10.75 -5.71
CA TYR A 22 -1.75 -10.39 -6.29
C TYR A 22 -1.83 -8.88 -6.58
N GLU A 23 -1.58 -8.03 -5.57
CA GLU A 23 -1.65 -6.57 -5.71
C GLU A 23 -0.59 -6.03 -6.68
N SER A 24 0.65 -6.52 -6.56
CA SER A 24 1.76 -6.04 -7.38
C SER A 24 1.54 -6.41 -8.85
N VAL A 25 1.05 -7.61 -9.15
CA VAL A 25 0.70 -8.02 -10.52
C VAL A 25 -0.46 -7.19 -11.05
N LEU A 26 -1.57 -7.10 -10.32
CA LEU A 26 -2.77 -6.37 -10.76
C LEU A 26 -2.45 -4.91 -11.11
N VAL A 27 -1.73 -4.21 -10.23
CA VAL A 27 -1.35 -2.82 -10.47
C VAL A 27 -0.27 -2.72 -11.53
N SER A 28 0.67 -3.66 -11.61
CA SER A 28 1.71 -3.64 -12.65
C SER A 28 1.14 -3.78 -14.06
N VAL A 29 0.15 -4.66 -14.24
CA VAL A 29 -0.58 -4.82 -15.50
C VAL A 29 -1.37 -3.55 -15.82
N SER A 30 -2.13 -3.02 -14.85
CA SER A 30 -2.93 -1.82 -15.01
C SER A 30 -2.08 -0.58 -15.37
N GLU A 31 -0.91 -0.46 -14.76
CA GLU A 31 0.01 0.67 -14.93
C GLU A 31 1.04 0.45 -16.07
N ARG A 32 1.04 -0.74 -16.69
CA ARG A 32 2.01 -1.18 -17.72
C ARG A 32 3.48 -1.02 -17.31
N ARG A 33 3.78 -1.23 -16.04
CA ARG A 33 5.13 -1.13 -15.47
C ARG A 33 5.22 -1.96 -14.19
N TRP A 34 6.42 -2.38 -13.80
CA TRP A 34 6.58 -3.02 -12.49
C TRP A 34 6.26 -2.06 -11.33
N VAL A 35 5.39 -2.50 -10.42
CA VAL A 35 4.98 -1.79 -9.20
C VAL A 35 5.04 -2.74 -8.01
N ASN A 36 5.90 -2.44 -7.05
CA ASN A 36 5.90 -3.11 -5.74
C ASN A 36 4.80 -2.48 -4.87
N ARG A 37 3.67 -3.19 -4.66
CA ARG A 37 2.50 -2.70 -3.93
C ARG A 37 2.54 -2.95 -2.42
N GLY A 38 3.57 -3.61 -1.90
CA GLY A 38 3.70 -3.87 -0.46
C GLY A 38 3.83 -2.56 0.32
N PHE A 39 3.18 -2.48 1.49
CA PHE A 39 3.43 -1.37 2.41
C PHE A 39 4.88 -1.42 2.91
N LEU A 40 5.38 -2.61 3.24
CA LEU A 40 6.77 -2.83 3.60
C LEU A 40 7.69 -2.77 2.36
N ASN A 41 9.00 -2.66 2.57
CA ASN A 41 9.97 -2.65 1.46
C ASN A 41 10.09 -4.02 0.80
N GLY A 42 10.07 -5.06 1.61
CA GLY A 42 10.01 -6.45 1.19
C GLY A 42 8.69 -6.83 0.52
N PRO A 43 8.60 -8.04 -0.04
CA PRO A 43 7.45 -8.50 -0.81
C PRO A 43 6.29 -8.93 0.08
N LEU A 44 5.86 -8.06 1.00
CA LEU A 44 4.80 -8.36 1.97
C LEU A 44 3.72 -7.28 1.96
N CYS A 45 2.47 -7.72 1.93
CA CYS A 45 1.31 -6.89 2.15
C CYS A 45 0.60 -7.37 3.45
N PRO A 46 0.98 -6.81 4.62
CA PRO A 46 0.56 -7.34 5.93
C PRO A 46 -0.94 -7.51 6.12
N ILE A 47 -1.76 -6.65 5.51
CA ILE A 47 -3.22 -6.72 5.63
C ILE A 47 -3.79 -8.06 5.14
N TYR A 48 -3.21 -8.65 4.08
CA TYR A 48 -3.62 -9.96 3.57
C TYR A 48 -3.21 -11.09 4.53
N GLY A 49 -2.02 -11.00 5.11
CA GLY A 49 -1.57 -11.94 6.14
C GLY A 49 -2.47 -11.89 7.38
N CYS A 50 -2.77 -10.69 7.87
CA CYS A 50 -3.67 -10.49 9.00
C CYS A 50 -5.08 -11.00 8.69
N GLY A 51 -5.63 -10.67 7.52
CA GLY A 51 -6.96 -11.10 7.11
C GLY A 51 -7.09 -12.62 7.03
N ALA A 52 -6.12 -13.28 6.40
CA ALA A 52 -6.10 -14.73 6.30
C ALA A 52 -5.96 -15.41 7.67
N VAL A 53 -5.03 -14.96 8.52
CA VAL A 53 -4.85 -15.54 9.86
C VAL A 53 -6.08 -15.31 10.74
N LEU A 54 -6.70 -14.13 10.68
CA LEU A 54 -7.96 -13.87 11.39
C LEU A 54 -9.08 -14.79 10.90
N ALA A 55 -9.21 -14.98 9.58
CA ALA A 55 -10.17 -15.92 9.02
C ALA A 55 -9.89 -17.35 9.51
N ILE A 56 -8.65 -17.82 9.46
CA ILE A 56 -8.26 -19.17 9.90
C ILE A 56 -8.62 -19.38 11.37
N VAL A 57 -8.22 -18.46 12.25
CA VAL A 57 -8.48 -18.60 13.69
C VAL A 57 -9.97 -18.56 14.01
N LEU A 58 -10.73 -17.66 13.37
CA LEU A 58 -12.15 -17.45 13.67
C LEU A 58 -13.07 -18.46 12.98
N LEU A 59 -12.67 -19.00 11.83
CA LEU A 59 -13.53 -19.79 10.95
C LEU A 59 -13.15 -21.28 10.85
N HIS A 60 -12.12 -21.75 11.58
CA HIS A 60 -11.66 -23.13 11.46
C HIS A 60 -12.73 -24.21 11.70
N ASP A 61 -13.71 -23.94 12.57
CA ASP A 61 -14.81 -24.88 12.89
C ASP A 61 -16.03 -24.73 11.97
N PHE A 62 -16.04 -23.72 11.09
CA PHE A 62 -17.16 -23.48 10.20
C PHE A 62 -17.04 -24.35 8.95
N THR A 63 -18.14 -24.97 8.55
CA THR A 63 -18.21 -25.84 7.36
C THR A 63 -19.21 -25.35 6.32
N ASN A 64 -20.07 -24.39 6.68
CA ASN A 64 -21.05 -23.80 5.77
C ASN A 64 -20.40 -22.66 4.96
N PRO A 65 -20.23 -22.81 3.63
CA PRO A 65 -19.57 -21.80 2.80
C PRO A 65 -20.26 -20.44 2.82
N ILE A 66 -21.58 -20.41 3.07
CA ILE A 66 -22.35 -19.16 3.15
C ILE A 66 -21.96 -18.38 4.41
N GLU A 67 -21.82 -19.07 5.54
CA GLU A 67 -21.39 -18.44 6.80
C GLU A 67 -19.96 -17.94 6.70
N ILE A 68 -19.06 -18.76 6.15
CA ILE A 68 -17.65 -18.39 5.91
C ILE A 68 -17.59 -17.16 5.00
N PHE A 69 -18.37 -17.15 3.92
CA PHE A 69 -18.45 -16.00 3.00
C PHE A 69 -18.89 -14.73 3.73
N LEU A 70 -19.98 -14.78 4.49
CA LEU A 70 -20.53 -13.61 5.17
C LEU A 70 -19.59 -13.06 6.24
N ILE A 71 -19.03 -13.94 7.08
CA ILE A 71 -18.11 -13.54 8.15
C ILE A 71 -16.79 -13.03 7.55
N SER A 72 -16.26 -13.68 6.50
CA SER A 72 -15.05 -13.21 5.81
C SER A 72 -15.26 -11.87 5.13
N SER A 73 -16.39 -11.70 4.43
CA SER A 73 -16.76 -10.44 3.77
C SER A 73 -16.83 -9.29 4.78
N PHE A 74 -17.50 -9.50 5.91
CA PHE A 74 -17.65 -8.49 6.95
C PHE A 74 -16.34 -8.24 7.71
N GLY A 75 -15.63 -9.29 8.10
CA GLY A 75 -14.35 -9.22 8.81
C GLY A 75 -13.26 -8.54 7.97
N ALA A 76 -13.14 -8.88 6.69
CA ALA A 76 -12.22 -8.21 5.77
C ALA A 76 -12.57 -6.73 5.61
N SER A 77 -13.85 -6.39 5.52
CA SER A 77 -14.30 -4.99 5.45
C SER A 77 -13.94 -4.21 6.72
N ILE A 78 -14.11 -4.80 7.91
CA ILE A 78 -13.68 -4.17 9.17
C ILE A 78 -12.16 -3.97 9.18
N LEU A 79 -11.40 -5.00 8.83
CA LEU A 79 -9.94 -4.95 8.82
C LEU A 79 -9.42 -3.88 7.84
N GLU A 80 -9.98 -3.82 6.63
CA GLU A 80 -9.64 -2.82 5.63
C GLU A 80 -9.99 -1.42 6.09
N TYR A 81 -11.16 -1.23 6.71
CA TYR A 81 -11.58 0.06 7.24
C TYR A 81 -10.65 0.54 8.37
N ILE A 82 -10.37 -0.31 9.36
CA ILE A 82 -9.50 0.01 10.50
C ILE A 82 -8.08 0.29 10.01
N THR A 83 -7.57 -0.51 9.07
CA THR A 83 -6.22 -0.29 8.50
C THR A 83 -6.16 1.04 7.77
N SER A 84 -7.14 1.33 6.90
CA SER A 84 -7.22 2.62 6.20
C SER A 84 -7.29 3.80 7.17
N TRP A 85 -8.12 3.71 8.22
CA TRP A 85 -8.26 4.75 9.24
C TRP A 85 -6.99 4.93 10.07
N GLY A 86 -6.36 3.84 10.51
CA GLY A 86 -5.12 3.87 11.28
C GLY A 86 -3.97 4.48 10.48
N MET A 87 -3.79 4.06 9.22
CA MET A 87 -2.78 4.65 8.32
C MET A 87 -3.02 6.15 8.08
N GLU A 88 -4.28 6.55 7.93
CA GLU A 88 -4.63 7.96 7.81
C GLU A 88 -4.25 8.76 9.06
N LYS A 89 -4.53 8.25 10.26
CA LYS A 89 -4.19 8.93 11.51
C LYS A 89 -2.68 9.00 11.77
N LEU A 90 -1.93 7.98 11.34
CA LEU A 90 -0.47 7.93 11.54
C LEU A 90 0.30 8.75 10.50
N PHE A 91 -0.18 8.81 9.26
CA PHE A 91 0.61 9.34 8.15
C PHE A 91 -0.07 10.47 7.37
N HIS A 92 -1.29 10.88 7.76
CA HIS A 92 -2.04 11.96 7.12
C HIS A 92 -2.26 11.72 5.62
N ALA A 93 -2.35 10.45 5.23
CA ALA A 93 -2.49 10.00 3.86
C ALA A 93 -3.36 8.75 3.77
N ARG A 94 -4.03 8.58 2.64
CA ARG A 94 -4.76 7.36 2.27
C ARG A 94 -4.07 6.67 1.11
N TRP A 95 -3.84 5.36 1.24
CA TRP A 95 -3.11 4.54 0.25
C TRP A 95 -4.00 4.06 -0.90
N TRP A 96 -5.29 3.92 -0.64
CA TRP A 96 -6.31 3.57 -1.62
C TRP A 96 -7.55 4.45 -1.46
N ASP A 97 -8.36 4.51 -2.51
CA ASP A 97 -9.61 5.24 -2.54
C ASP A 97 -10.65 4.52 -3.41
N TYR A 98 -11.75 4.13 -2.77
CA TYR A 98 -12.92 3.51 -3.38
C TYR A 98 -14.11 4.46 -3.55
N SER A 99 -13.92 5.77 -3.44
CA SER A 99 -15.01 6.76 -3.58
C SER A 99 -15.79 6.64 -4.91
N HIS A 100 -15.18 6.09 -5.95
CA HIS A 100 -15.79 5.85 -7.26
C HIS A 100 -16.60 4.55 -7.37
N TYR A 101 -16.54 3.67 -6.36
CA TYR A 101 -17.31 2.43 -6.35
C TYR A 101 -18.65 2.62 -5.64
N ARG A 102 -19.68 1.87 -6.07
CA ARG A 102 -20.99 1.87 -5.42
C ARG A 102 -20.91 1.24 -4.03
N PHE A 103 -21.77 1.71 -3.13
CA PHE A 103 -21.83 1.26 -1.73
C PHE A 103 -20.47 1.34 -1.02
N ASN A 104 -19.70 2.41 -1.29
CA ASN A 104 -18.47 2.67 -0.56
C ASN A 104 -18.77 3.38 0.77
N ILE A 105 -17.92 3.15 1.77
CA ILE A 105 -17.97 3.85 3.06
C ILE A 105 -16.73 4.72 3.18
N GLN A 106 -16.91 6.03 3.08
CA GLN A 106 -15.84 7.05 3.13
C GLN A 106 -14.68 6.81 2.14
N GLY A 107 -14.92 6.06 1.06
CA GLY A 107 -13.90 5.59 0.13
C GLY A 107 -12.86 4.61 0.72
N ARG A 108 -13.08 4.05 1.92
CA ARG A 108 -12.14 3.12 2.57
C ARG A 108 -12.40 1.66 2.22
N ILE A 109 -13.67 1.31 2.10
CA ILE A 109 -14.15 -0.02 1.73
C ILE A 109 -15.31 0.12 0.73
N CYS A 110 -15.63 -0.94 0.00
CA CYS A 110 -16.77 -0.99 -0.90
C CYS A 110 -17.38 -2.40 -0.97
N LEU A 111 -18.64 -2.49 -1.41
CA LEU A 111 -19.34 -3.78 -1.54
C LEU A 111 -18.63 -4.77 -2.48
N LEU A 112 -18.06 -4.29 -3.57
CA LEU A 112 -17.30 -5.15 -4.49
C LEU A 112 -16.11 -5.80 -3.78
N GLY A 113 -15.36 -5.03 -2.99
CA GLY A 113 -14.27 -5.55 -2.18
C GLY A 113 -14.76 -6.58 -1.17
N ALA A 114 -15.84 -6.28 -0.45
CA ALA A 114 -16.45 -7.19 0.51
C ALA A 114 -16.83 -8.55 -0.12
N ILE A 115 -17.46 -8.54 -1.29
CA ILE A 115 -17.80 -9.77 -2.03
C ILE A 115 -16.55 -10.56 -2.44
N VAL A 116 -15.55 -9.89 -3.02
CA VAL A 116 -14.30 -10.53 -3.44
C VAL A 116 -13.58 -11.17 -2.26
N PHE A 117 -13.48 -10.47 -1.13
CA PHE A 117 -12.86 -11.03 0.09
C PHE A 117 -13.72 -12.11 0.75
N GLY A 118 -15.05 -12.05 0.63
CA GLY A 118 -15.94 -13.13 1.03
C GLY A 118 -15.64 -14.44 0.31
N PHE A 119 -15.55 -14.41 -1.02
CA PHE A 119 -15.15 -15.58 -1.82
C PHE A 119 -13.71 -16.01 -1.54
N GLY A 120 -12.81 -15.04 -1.35
CA GLY A 120 -11.43 -15.31 -0.95
C GLY A 120 -11.35 -16.05 0.38
N GLY A 121 -12.18 -15.67 1.36
CA GLY A 121 -12.28 -16.36 2.65
C GLY A 121 -12.73 -17.81 2.51
N VAL A 122 -13.79 -18.07 1.73
CA VAL A 122 -14.25 -19.44 1.42
C VAL A 122 -13.14 -20.25 0.77
N LEU A 123 -12.48 -19.70 -0.26
CA LEU A 123 -11.39 -20.38 -0.94
C LEU A 123 -10.22 -20.69 0.00
N ILE A 124 -9.87 -19.74 0.88
CA ILE A 124 -8.78 -19.94 1.83
C ILE A 124 -9.13 -21.04 2.83
N ILE A 125 -10.30 -20.97 3.47
CA ILE A 125 -10.69 -21.90 4.54
C ILE A 125 -10.95 -23.31 4.00
N ASP A 126 -11.75 -23.44 2.95
CA ASP A 126 -12.22 -24.75 2.48
C ASP A 126 -11.20 -25.48 1.60
N VAL A 127 -10.29 -24.74 0.94
CA VAL A 127 -9.42 -25.32 -0.11
C VAL A 127 -7.94 -25.11 0.18
N VAL A 128 -7.51 -23.86 0.41
CA VAL A 128 -6.06 -23.54 0.46
C VAL A 128 -5.44 -23.91 1.80
N GLN A 129 -6.08 -23.55 2.91
CA GLN A 129 -5.55 -23.71 4.25
C GLN A 129 -5.26 -25.18 4.60
N PRO A 130 -6.12 -26.17 4.30
CA PRO A 130 -5.81 -27.58 4.56
C PRO A 130 -4.51 -28.04 3.85
N GLN A 131 -4.23 -27.51 2.65
CA GLN A 131 -2.98 -27.83 1.94
C GLN A 131 -1.78 -27.11 2.56
N VAL A 132 -1.96 -25.84 2.96
CA VAL A 132 -0.92 -25.07 3.65
C VAL A 132 -0.53 -25.73 4.97
N GLU A 133 -1.51 -26.19 5.76
CA GLU A 133 -1.28 -26.93 7.00
C GLU A 133 -0.49 -28.21 6.74
N ARG A 134 -0.90 -29.01 5.74
CA ARG A 134 -0.19 -30.23 5.37
C ARG A 134 1.26 -29.96 4.99
N LEU A 135 1.50 -28.93 4.17
CA LEU A 135 2.85 -28.56 3.73
C LEU A 135 3.70 -28.01 4.87
N THR A 136 3.14 -27.16 5.71
CA THR A 136 3.88 -26.58 6.84
C THR A 136 4.17 -27.60 7.93
N ALA A 137 3.30 -28.59 8.14
CA ALA A 137 3.55 -29.70 9.06
C ALA A 137 4.70 -30.63 8.62
N MET A 138 5.09 -30.61 7.34
CA MET A 138 6.25 -31.38 6.83
C MET A 138 7.59 -30.71 7.14
N ILE A 139 7.58 -29.46 7.60
CA ILE A 139 8.81 -28.71 7.90
C ILE A 139 9.35 -29.19 9.25
N PRO A 140 10.65 -29.57 9.35
CA PRO A 140 11.25 -29.91 10.63
C PRO A 140 11.11 -28.78 11.65
N LEU A 141 10.78 -29.10 12.91
CA LEU A 141 10.51 -28.10 13.95
C LEU A 141 11.66 -27.09 14.13
N LEU A 142 12.92 -27.55 14.08
CA LEU A 142 14.08 -26.66 14.15
C LEU A 142 14.08 -25.63 13.01
N ALA A 143 13.70 -26.05 11.80
CA ALA A 143 13.61 -25.14 10.67
C ALA A 143 12.46 -24.13 10.86
N VAL A 144 11.31 -24.54 11.40
CA VAL A 144 10.21 -23.63 11.75
C VAL A 144 10.70 -22.55 12.72
N HIS A 145 11.34 -22.92 13.82
CA HIS A 145 11.86 -21.97 14.81
C HIS A 145 12.86 -20.98 14.18
N VAL A 146 13.81 -21.47 13.38
CA VAL A 146 14.83 -20.64 12.73
C VAL A 146 14.20 -19.69 11.70
N ILE A 147 13.31 -20.19 10.84
CA ILE A 147 12.63 -19.38 9.83
C ILE A 147 11.80 -18.29 10.50
N CYS A 148 11.01 -18.63 11.53
CA CYS A 148 10.21 -17.67 12.28
C CYS A 148 11.07 -16.59 12.94
N ALA A 149 12.16 -16.99 13.62
CA ALA A 149 13.05 -16.04 14.29
C ALA A 149 13.70 -15.06 13.29
N VAL A 150 14.28 -15.59 12.20
CA VAL A 150 14.93 -14.75 11.17
C VAL A 150 13.91 -13.85 10.48
N ALA A 151 12.76 -14.40 10.07
CA ALA A 151 11.72 -13.63 9.39
C ALA A 151 11.12 -12.55 10.30
N ALA A 152 10.93 -12.83 11.59
CA ALA A 152 10.47 -11.83 12.56
C ALA A 152 11.45 -10.65 12.65
N ILE A 153 12.75 -10.91 12.76
CA ILE A 153 13.79 -9.86 12.79
C ILE A 153 13.72 -9.02 11.50
N VAL A 154 13.66 -9.66 10.33
CA VAL A 154 13.59 -8.97 9.03
C VAL A 154 12.33 -8.11 8.92
N VAL A 155 11.16 -8.65 9.27
CA VAL A 155 9.89 -7.92 9.21
C VAL A 155 9.88 -6.75 10.19
N ILE A 156 10.44 -6.90 11.39
CA ILE A 156 10.54 -5.81 12.38
C ILE A 156 11.44 -4.69 11.83
N ILE A 157 12.63 -5.02 11.32
CA ILE A 157 13.55 -4.04 10.75
C ILE A 157 12.89 -3.31 9.58
N ASP A 158 12.27 -4.04 8.65
CA ASP A 158 11.59 -3.46 7.50
C ASP A 158 10.42 -2.56 7.92
N THR A 159 9.64 -2.98 8.90
CA THR A 159 8.55 -2.17 9.46
C THR A 159 9.08 -0.88 10.06
N ILE A 160 10.15 -0.92 10.87
CA ILE A 160 10.77 0.27 11.46
C ILE A 160 11.26 1.22 10.35
N VAL A 161 12.03 0.70 9.39
CA VAL A 161 12.57 1.50 8.28
C VAL A 161 11.46 2.12 7.44
N THR A 162 10.40 1.35 7.17
CA THR A 162 9.22 1.81 6.41
C THR A 162 8.49 2.92 7.15
N VAL A 163 8.16 2.71 8.42
CA VAL A 163 7.40 3.66 9.25
C VAL A 163 8.19 4.95 9.45
N VAL A 164 9.45 4.85 9.91
CA VAL A 164 10.31 6.03 10.11
C VAL A 164 10.54 6.76 8.78
N GLY A 165 10.65 6.03 7.68
CA GLY A 165 10.86 6.61 6.36
C GLY A 165 9.68 7.40 5.80
N ILE A 166 8.44 7.03 6.14
CA ILE A 166 7.23 7.69 5.64
C ILE A 166 6.76 8.84 6.54
N VAL A 167 7.12 8.83 7.83
CA VAL A 167 6.83 9.93 8.76
C VAL A 167 7.39 11.26 8.23
N GLY A 168 6.64 12.35 8.43
CA GLY A 168 7.01 13.69 7.96
C GLY A 168 6.82 13.88 6.44
N LEU A 169 6.01 13.04 5.78
CA LEU A 169 5.69 13.21 4.37
C LEU A 169 5.05 14.58 4.07
N SER A 170 4.10 15.02 4.90
CA SER A 170 3.41 16.31 4.75
C SER A 170 4.39 17.51 4.80
N GLU A 171 5.29 17.53 5.78
CA GLU A 171 6.32 18.57 5.93
C GLU A 171 7.26 18.63 4.72
N ARG A 172 7.64 17.47 4.17
CA ARG A 172 8.51 17.44 2.98
C ARG A 172 7.77 17.84 1.71
N LEU A 173 6.47 17.51 1.60
CA LEU A 173 5.62 18.03 0.53
C LEU A 173 5.45 19.55 0.63
N ALA A 174 5.38 20.10 1.85
CA ALA A 174 5.37 21.56 2.07
C ALA A 174 6.68 22.21 1.60
N LYS A 175 7.83 21.70 2.05
CA LYS A 175 9.16 22.18 1.60
C LYS A 175 9.34 22.08 0.09
N PHE A 176 8.86 20.99 -0.52
CA PHE A 176 8.86 20.83 -1.97
C PHE A 176 7.98 21.89 -2.65
N SER A 177 6.77 22.12 -2.14
CA SER A 177 5.89 23.18 -2.66
C SER A 177 6.54 24.55 -2.62
N GLU A 178 7.20 24.90 -1.52
CA GLU A 178 7.87 26.19 -1.33
C GLU A 178 9.05 26.34 -2.30
N ALA A 179 9.89 25.31 -2.41
CA ALA A 179 11.04 25.33 -3.33
C ALA A 179 10.63 25.45 -4.81
N VAL A 180 9.50 24.84 -5.19
CA VAL A 180 8.93 24.98 -6.53
C VAL A 180 8.38 26.39 -6.75
N GLN A 181 7.70 26.95 -5.75
CA GLN A 181 7.10 28.28 -5.84
C GLN A 181 8.15 29.40 -5.90
N ASP A 182 9.21 29.33 -5.08
CA ASP A 182 10.35 30.27 -5.13
C ASP A 182 11.02 30.28 -6.52
N ARG A 183 11.11 29.12 -7.19
CA ARG A 183 11.63 29.05 -8.56
C ARG A 183 10.68 29.62 -9.60
N ALA A 184 9.38 29.40 -9.44
CA ALA A 184 8.38 29.99 -10.33
C ALA A 184 8.44 31.52 -10.26
N GLU A 185 8.49 32.06 -9.04
CA GLU A 185 8.57 33.51 -8.80
C GLU A 185 9.85 34.12 -9.41
N LYS A 186 11.00 33.45 -9.28
CA LYS A 186 12.25 33.87 -9.93
C LYS A 186 12.20 33.84 -11.46
N ALA A 187 11.34 33.00 -12.04
CA ALA A 187 11.10 32.96 -13.48
C ALA A 187 10.02 33.96 -13.94
N GLY A 188 9.49 34.78 -13.03
CA GLY A 188 8.39 35.72 -13.32
C GLY A 188 7.03 35.03 -13.46
N ASP A 189 6.90 33.80 -12.98
CA ASP A 189 5.71 32.98 -13.10
C ASP A 189 5.08 32.73 -11.72
N SER A 190 3.76 32.51 -11.66
CA SER A 190 3.07 32.15 -10.42
C SER A 190 2.35 30.82 -10.60
N TRP A 191 2.73 29.83 -9.79
CA TRP A 191 2.23 28.46 -9.92
C TRP A 191 1.20 28.16 -8.85
N GLN A 192 -0.08 28.14 -9.23
CA GLN A 192 -1.15 27.70 -8.34
C GLN A 192 -1.40 26.20 -8.51
N TRP A 193 -1.02 25.44 -7.48
CA TRP A 193 -1.20 23.99 -7.44
C TRP A 193 -2.65 23.60 -7.70
N GLY A 194 -2.87 22.93 -8.85
CA GLY A 194 -4.12 22.27 -9.14
C GLY A 194 -5.18 23.04 -9.91
N LYS A 195 -4.82 24.18 -10.50
CA LYS A 195 -5.56 24.70 -11.66
C LYS A 195 -5.14 23.94 -12.93
N GLU A 196 -6.02 23.91 -13.93
CA GLU A 196 -5.72 23.36 -15.26
C GLU A 196 -4.45 23.99 -15.84
N GLU A 197 -4.28 25.29 -15.63
CA GLU A 197 -3.09 26.07 -16.00
C GLU A 197 -1.78 25.48 -15.43
N PHE A 198 -1.79 24.93 -14.22
CA PHE A 198 -0.61 24.26 -13.65
C PHE A 198 -0.35 22.91 -14.32
N ARG A 199 -1.41 22.17 -14.69
CA ARG A 199 -1.28 20.90 -15.42
C ARG A 199 -0.75 21.13 -16.82
N GLU A 200 -1.22 22.16 -17.51
CA GLU A 200 -0.72 22.58 -18.82
C GLU A 200 0.74 23.04 -18.73
N LYS A 201 1.07 23.94 -17.79
CA LYS A 201 2.47 24.34 -17.57
C LYS A 201 3.38 23.16 -17.21
N MET A 202 2.89 22.21 -16.43
CA MET A 202 3.63 20.98 -16.13
C MET A 202 3.75 20.06 -17.34
N HIS A 203 2.71 19.93 -18.16
CA HIS A 203 2.73 19.18 -19.41
C HIS A 203 3.77 19.79 -20.36
N ASP A 204 3.73 21.10 -20.55
CA ASP A 204 4.70 21.88 -21.33
C ASP A 204 6.11 21.77 -20.76
N LEU A 205 6.29 21.82 -19.43
CA LEU A 205 7.59 21.58 -18.80
C LEU A 205 8.10 20.16 -19.08
N SER A 206 7.20 19.19 -19.12
CA SER A 206 7.47 17.79 -19.39
C SER A 206 7.79 17.51 -20.87
N GLU A 207 7.33 18.37 -21.77
CA GLU A 207 7.69 18.38 -23.20
C GLU A 207 8.89 19.31 -23.49
N SER A 208 9.16 20.28 -22.63
CA SER A 208 10.29 21.20 -22.75
C SER A 208 11.63 20.52 -22.49
N SER A 209 12.72 21.19 -22.89
CA SER A 209 14.12 20.77 -22.82
C SER A 209 14.45 19.85 -21.64
N GLN A 210 15.11 18.72 -21.92
CA GLN A 210 15.51 17.69 -20.94
C GLN A 210 16.11 18.24 -19.64
N GLU A 211 16.78 19.39 -19.71
CA GLU A 211 17.39 20.10 -18.60
C GLU A 211 16.38 20.61 -17.54
N ARG A 212 15.21 21.11 -17.95
CA ARG A 212 14.17 21.57 -17.00
C ARG A 212 13.53 20.40 -16.26
N VAL A 213 13.29 19.29 -16.96
CA VAL A 213 12.81 18.03 -16.37
C VAL A 213 13.84 17.45 -15.40
N ALA A 214 15.13 17.48 -15.76
CA ALA A 214 16.22 17.02 -14.90
C ALA A 214 16.32 17.86 -13.61
N ASN A 215 16.24 19.18 -13.72
CA ASN A 215 16.28 20.11 -12.58
C ASN A 215 15.09 19.90 -11.62
N MET A 216 13.90 19.63 -12.15
CA MET A 216 12.71 19.34 -11.32
C MET A 216 12.81 17.97 -10.64
N ARG A 217 13.31 16.95 -11.34
CA ARG A 217 13.60 15.65 -10.73
C ARG A 217 14.61 15.76 -9.60
N GLN A 218 15.64 16.60 -9.78
CA GLN A 218 16.61 16.87 -8.74
C GLN A 218 15.95 17.47 -7.49
N LEU A 219 15.02 18.42 -7.65
CA LEU A 219 14.22 18.96 -6.54
C LEU A 219 13.38 17.89 -5.83
N VAL A 220 12.71 17.02 -6.58
CA VAL A 220 11.94 15.91 -5.99
C VAL A 220 12.88 15.00 -5.20
N SER A 221 14.07 14.72 -5.73
CA SER A 221 15.05 13.85 -5.07
C SER A 221 15.68 14.45 -3.82
N SER A 222 15.83 15.78 -3.76
CA SER A 222 16.38 16.48 -2.60
C SER A 222 15.33 16.70 -1.51
N ALA A 223 14.07 16.93 -1.88
CA ALA A 223 12.98 17.15 -0.93
C ALA A 223 12.47 15.84 -0.32
N LEU A 224 12.24 14.82 -1.15
CA LEU A 224 11.65 13.55 -0.72
C LEU A 224 12.72 12.46 -0.58
N ASN A 225 12.68 11.77 0.55
CA ASN A 225 13.58 10.63 0.76
C ASN A 225 13.19 9.46 -0.17
N TRP A 226 14.01 8.41 -0.19
CA TRP A 226 13.77 7.25 -1.04
C TRP A 226 12.44 6.55 -0.71
N GLN A 227 12.10 6.41 0.57
CA GLN A 227 10.88 5.74 1.04
C GLN A 227 9.61 6.45 0.57
N GLN A 228 9.56 7.76 0.70
CA GLN A 228 8.42 8.59 0.30
C GLN A 228 8.22 8.54 -1.23
N ARG A 229 9.31 8.62 -2.00
CA ARG A 229 9.26 8.46 -3.45
C ARG A 229 8.77 7.07 -3.85
N ARG A 230 9.21 6.02 -3.14
CA ARG A 230 8.71 4.65 -3.32
C ARG A 230 7.21 4.59 -3.09
N MET A 231 6.71 5.08 -1.95
CA MET A 231 5.28 5.06 -1.62
C MET A 231 4.42 5.78 -2.67
N ILE A 232 4.81 7.01 -3.06
CA ILE A 232 4.07 7.78 -4.06
C ILE A 232 3.98 7.02 -5.39
N ARG A 233 5.05 6.31 -5.78
CA ARG A 233 5.12 5.51 -7.01
C ARG A 233 4.38 4.18 -6.90
N SER A 234 4.36 3.57 -5.72
CA SER A 234 3.74 2.27 -5.45
C SER A 234 2.23 2.35 -5.28
N PHE A 235 1.70 3.51 -4.88
CA PHE A 235 0.29 3.71 -4.61
C PHE A 235 -0.29 4.81 -5.53
N PRO A 236 -0.79 4.45 -6.73
CA PRO A 236 -1.30 5.41 -7.73
C PRO A 236 -2.48 6.25 -7.24
N ARG A 237 -3.27 5.73 -6.30
CA ARG A 237 -4.40 6.45 -5.70
C ARG A 237 -4.07 7.05 -4.33
N MET A 238 -2.79 7.11 -3.97
CA MET A 238 -2.38 7.72 -2.70
C MET A 238 -2.69 9.22 -2.73
N ARG A 239 -3.35 9.71 -1.67
CA ARG A 239 -3.72 11.11 -1.48
C ARG A 239 -3.48 11.57 -0.04
N SER A 240 -3.19 12.84 0.14
CA SER A 240 -3.13 13.46 1.47
C SER A 240 -4.54 13.71 2.00
N THR A 241 -4.74 13.54 3.30
CA THR A 241 -6.01 13.84 3.96
C THR A 241 -6.08 15.26 4.52
N ASP A 242 -4.94 15.89 4.77
CA ASP A 242 -4.89 17.24 5.33
C ASP A 242 -5.09 18.32 4.28
N SER A 243 -4.69 18.05 3.03
CA SER A 243 -4.72 19.07 1.98
C SER A 243 -4.94 18.52 0.57
N THR A 244 -5.90 19.13 -0.13
CA THR A 244 -6.09 18.93 -1.58
C THR A 244 -4.85 19.38 -2.36
N LYS A 245 -4.15 20.43 -1.90
CA LYS A 245 -2.87 20.87 -2.48
C LYS A 245 -1.84 19.75 -2.46
N TYR A 246 -1.62 19.12 -1.29
CA TYR A 246 -0.64 18.03 -1.16
C TYR A 246 -1.00 16.80 -1.97
N SER A 247 -2.28 16.47 -2.09
CA SER A 247 -2.74 15.40 -2.98
C SER A 247 -2.34 15.64 -4.44
N LYS A 248 -2.50 16.87 -4.93
CA LYS A 248 -2.10 17.26 -6.29
C LYS A 248 -0.58 17.30 -6.48
N ILE A 249 0.17 17.71 -5.45
CA ILE A 249 1.64 17.62 -5.46
C ILE A 249 2.07 16.16 -5.62
N MET A 250 1.50 15.23 -4.84
CA MET A 250 1.83 13.81 -4.92
C MET A 250 1.52 13.22 -6.30
N GLU A 251 0.41 13.62 -6.92
CA GLU A 251 0.07 13.24 -8.29
C GLU A 251 1.12 13.74 -9.29
N THR A 252 1.52 15.01 -9.18
CA THR A 252 2.56 15.62 -10.04
C THR A 252 3.91 14.91 -9.86
N VAL A 253 4.33 14.67 -8.62
CA VAL A 253 5.56 13.93 -8.29
C VAL A 253 5.51 12.52 -8.88
N ARG A 254 4.35 11.86 -8.83
CA ARG A 254 4.17 10.52 -9.40
C ARG A 254 4.37 10.52 -10.92
N GLU A 255 3.78 11.46 -11.63
CA GLU A 255 3.95 11.58 -13.09
C GLU A 255 5.42 11.80 -13.48
N MET A 256 6.14 12.65 -12.73
CA MET A 256 7.57 12.90 -12.94
C MET A 256 8.43 11.66 -12.70
N LEU A 257 8.05 10.82 -11.74
CA LEU A 257 8.72 9.54 -11.45
C LEU A 257 8.37 8.42 -12.45
N ARG A 258 7.28 8.57 -13.24
CA ARG A 258 6.85 7.59 -14.25
C ARG A 258 7.60 7.74 -15.57
N ARG A 259 7.88 8.97 -16.02
CA ARG A 259 8.68 9.22 -17.22
C ARG A 259 10.11 8.75 -16.92
N LYS A 260 10.57 7.67 -17.55
CA LYS A 260 11.96 7.21 -17.53
C LYS A 260 12.46 7.17 -18.96
#